data_AF-A0A3C2BUA9-F1
#
_entry.id   AF-A0A3C2BUA9-F1
#
_cell.length_a   1.000
_cell.length_b   1.000
_cell.length_c   1.000
_cell.angle_alpha   90.00
_cell.angle_beta   90.00
_cell.angle_gamma   90.00
#
_symmetry.space_group_name_H-M   'P 1'
#
loop_
_entity.id
_entity.type
_entity.pdbx_description
1 polymer ?
#
loop_
_entity_poly.entity_id
_entity_poly.type
_entity_poly.pdbx_seq_one_letter_code
_entity_poly.pdbx_strand_id
1 'polypeptide(L)'
;RGVPDVSAVADPQTGYRVRVDGKDMVIGGTSAVAPLWAALVALLTQSTNRRFGLIQPLLYSRRTGFHDITTGNNGTYQAATGWDPCTGLGSPDGTALVAAIKSGL
;
A
#
# COMPACT_ATOMS: atom_id res chain seq x y z
N ARG A 1 -10.22 3.73 -15.48
CA ARG A 1 -9.20 3.20 -14.54
C ARG A 1 -9.52 3.75 -13.16
N GLY A 2 -9.87 2.89 -12.20
CA GLY A 2 -10.05 3.33 -10.81
C GLY A 2 -8.73 3.70 -10.16
N VAL A 3 -8.76 4.63 -9.21
CA VAL A 3 -7.62 4.99 -8.35
C VAL A 3 -8.08 5.09 -6.90
N PRO A 4 -7.22 4.76 -5.92
CA PRO A 4 -5.89 4.14 -6.07
C PRO A 4 -5.96 2.62 -6.27
N ASP A 5 -4.82 1.97 -6.52
CA ASP A 5 -4.72 0.50 -6.50
C ASP A 5 -4.57 -0.05 -5.07
N VAL A 6 -3.81 0.67 -4.24
CA VAL A 6 -3.47 0.31 -2.85
C VAL A 6 -3.27 1.59 -2.03
N SER A 7 -3.23 1.47 -0.70
CA SER A 7 -3.03 2.57 0.24
C SER A 7 -2.02 2.23 1.35
N ALA A 8 -1.66 3.23 2.16
CA ALA A 8 -0.97 3.08 3.43
C ALA A 8 -1.18 4.38 4.24
N VAL A 9 -0.57 4.49 5.42
CA VAL A 9 -0.68 5.67 6.29
C VAL A 9 -0.23 6.93 5.53
N ALA A 10 -1.12 7.91 5.43
CA ALA A 10 -0.86 9.19 4.75
C ALA A 10 -1.29 10.40 5.59
N ASP A 11 -1.84 10.21 6.78
CA ASP A 11 -2.23 11.31 7.65
C ASP A 11 -1.00 11.87 8.39
N PRO A 12 -0.69 13.17 8.29
CA PRO A 12 0.40 13.79 9.04
C PRO A 12 0.28 13.64 10.57
N GLN A 13 -0.93 13.46 11.13
CA GLN A 13 -1.14 13.24 12.57
C GLN A 13 -0.65 11.86 13.02
N THR A 14 -0.63 10.88 12.12
CA THR A 14 -0.13 9.51 12.34
C THR A 14 1.09 9.20 11.46
N GLY A 15 1.75 10.26 10.97
CA GLY A 15 2.70 10.18 9.87
C GLY A 15 4.10 9.68 10.25
N TYR A 16 5.02 9.91 9.33
CA TYR A 16 6.39 9.41 9.38
C TYR A 16 7.32 10.44 10.01
N ARG A 17 8.17 9.99 10.94
CA ARG A 17 9.27 10.80 11.45
C ARG A 17 10.37 10.88 10.39
N VAL A 18 10.71 12.10 9.99
CA VAL A 18 11.71 12.39 8.97
C VAL A 18 12.61 13.53 9.42
N ARG A 19 13.79 13.64 8.80
CA ARG A 19 14.68 14.79 8.93
C ARG A 19 14.76 15.54 7.61
N VAL A 20 14.32 16.79 7.60
CA VAL A 20 14.33 17.68 6.44
C VAL A 20 15.13 18.93 6.80
N ASP A 21 16.13 19.27 5.99
CA ASP A 21 17.02 20.41 6.23
C ASP A 21 17.59 20.47 7.67
N GLY A 22 17.97 19.30 8.18
CA GLY A 22 18.52 19.12 9.53
C GLY A 22 17.50 19.06 10.67
N LYS A 23 16.22 19.35 10.41
CA LYS A 23 15.15 19.40 11.42
C LYS A 23 14.33 18.10 11.43
N ASP A 24 14.11 17.55 12.62
CA ASP A 24 13.17 16.45 12.81
C ASP A 24 11.73 16.96 12.75
N MET A 25 10.89 16.26 11.99
CA MET A 25 9.47 16.54 11.88
C MET A 25 8.68 15.28 11.56
N VAL A 26 7.35 15.39 11.65
CA VAL A 26 6.43 14.35 11.20
C VAL A 26 5.75 14.82 9.92
N ILE A 27 5.79 13.99 8.87
CA ILE A 27 5.11 14.26 7.60
C ILE A 27 4.13 13.14 7.26
N GLY A 28 3.08 13.49 6.53
CA GLY A 28 2.17 12.54 5.91
C GLY A 28 2.18 12.68 4.39
N GLY A 29 1.03 12.46 3.78
CA GLY A 29 0.78 12.53 2.35
C GLY A 29 1.05 11.20 1.65
N THR A 30 0.32 10.98 0.54
CA THR A 30 0.53 9.84 -0.35
C THR A 30 1.92 9.82 -0.98
N SER A 31 2.64 10.95 -0.94
CA SER A 31 4.06 11.04 -1.29
C SER A 31 4.95 10.16 -0.40
N ALA A 32 4.58 9.93 0.86
CA ALA A 32 5.28 8.98 1.74
C ALA A 32 4.85 7.52 1.49
N VAL A 33 3.61 7.32 1.00
CA VAL A 33 3.06 5.99 0.67
C VAL A 33 3.74 5.38 -0.55
N ALA A 34 4.04 6.17 -1.59
CA ALA A 34 4.70 5.69 -2.80
C ALA A 34 6.08 5.02 -2.54
N PRO A 35 7.05 5.65 -1.83
CA PRO A 35 8.33 5.01 -1.52
C PRO A 35 8.20 3.86 -0.54
N LEU A 36 7.21 3.87 0.37
CA LEU A 36 6.91 2.72 1.24
C LEU A 36 6.55 1.49 0.39
N TRP A 37 5.64 1.63 -0.57
CA TRP A 37 5.26 0.54 -1.47
C TRP A 37 6.42 0.12 -2.38
N ALA A 38 7.25 1.05 -2.85
CA ALA A 38 8.44 0.72 -3.62
C ALA A 38 9.40 -0.17 -2.81
N ALA A 39 9.65 0.16 -1.53
CA ALA A 39 10.48 -0.65 -0.64
C ALA A 39 9.85 -2.03 -0.38
N LEU A 40 8.54 -2.10 -0.14
CA LEU A 40 7.84 -3.37 0.04
C LEU A 40 7.99 -4.26 -1.21
N VAL A 41 7.78 -3.72 -2.41
CA VAL A 41 7.96 -4.49 -3.66
C VAL A 41 9.40 -4.96 -3.82
N ALA A 42 10.40 -4.15 -3.44
CA ALA A 42 11.80 -4.58 -3.44
C ALA A 42 12.05 -5.76 -2.50
N LEU A 43 11.47 -5.74 -1.29
CA LEU A 43 11.54 -6.84 -0.33
C LEU A 43 10.82 -8.11 -0.84
N LEU A 44 9.68 -7.94 -1.51
CA LEU A 44 9.00 -9.05 -2.19
C LEU A 44 9.88 -9.64 -3.29
N THR A 45 10.54 -8.80 -4.09
CA THR A 45 11.45 -9.25 -5.14
C THR A 45 12.62 -10.02 -4.56
N GLN A 46 13.24 -9.52 -3.50
CA GLN A 46 14.33 -10.20 -2.81
C GLN A 46 13.88 -11.56 -2.24
N SER A 47 12.74 -11.60 -1.55
CA SER A 47 12.26 -12.79 -0.86
C SER A 47 11.75 -13.90 -1.77
N THR A 48 11.43 -13.58 -3.03
CA THR A 48 10.90 -14.52 -4.04
C THR A 48 11.86 -14.74 -5.21
N ASN A 49 12.99 -14.02 -5.25
CA ASN A 49 13.92 -13.97 -6.38
C ASN A 49 13.22 -13.70 -7.74
N ARG A 50 12.15 -12.88 -7.72
CA ARG A 50 11.30 -12.59 -8.88
C ARG A 50 11.21 -11.08 -9.13
N ARG A 51 11.33 -10.68 -10.39
CA ARG A 51 11.01 -9.31 -10.83
C ARG A 51 9.52 -9.22 -11.16
N PHE A 52 8.80 -8.32 -10.50
CA PHE A 52 7.34 -8.21 -10.69
C PHE A 52 6.95 -7.34 -11.89
N GLY A 53 7.75 -6.35 -12.27
CA GLY A 53 7.35 -5.38 -13.29
C GLY A 53 6.02 -4.71 -12.92
N LEU A 54 5.02 -4.84 -13.78
CA LEU A 54 3.65 -4.41 -13.50
C LEU A 54 2.98 -5.39 -12.51
N ILE A 55 3.00 -5.04 -11.22
CA ILE A 55 2.52 -5.93 -10.15
C ILE A 55 0.99 -5.96 -9.99
N GLN A 56 0.26 -4.97 -10.51
CA GLN A 56 -1.17 -4.79 -10.30
C GLN A 56 -1.99 -6.04 -10.69
N PRO A 57 -1.81 -6.68 -11.87
CA PRO A 57 -2.54 -7.90 -12.20
C PRO A 57 -2.39 -9.02 -11.15
N LEU A 58 -1.20 -9.14 -10.54
CA LEU A 58 -0.96 -10.11 -9.47
C LEU A 58 -1.76 -9.75 -8.21
N LEU A 59 -1.73 -8.47 -7.80
CA LEU A 59 -2.46 -8.01 -6.61
C LEU A 59 -3.97 -8.22 -6.74
N TYR A 60 -4.55 -7.87 -7.89
CA TYR A 60 -5.99 -8.00 -8.13
C TYR A 60 -6.47 -9.46 -8.33
N SER A 61 -5.58 -10.39 -8.68
CA SER A 61 -5.94 -11.82 -8.85
C SER A 61 -5.97 -12.59 -7.52
N ARG A 62 -5.20 -12.16 -6.51
CA ARG A 62 -5.20 -12.79 -5.18
C ARG A 62 -6.12 -12.05 -4.21
N ARG A 63 -6.10 -10.70 -4.21
CA ARG A 63 -6.82 -9.82 -3.27
C ARG A 63 -6.63 -10.17 -1.78
N THR A 64 -5.59 -10.93 -1.43
CA THR A 64 -5.22 -11.29 -0.06
C THR A 64 -3.98 -10.53 0.37
N GLY A 65 -3.76 -10.45 1.68
CA GLY A 65 -2.63 -9.70 2.25
C GLY A 65 -2.85 -8.20 2.31
N PHE A 66 -4.12 -7.78 2.40
CA PHE A 66 -4.49 -6.39 2.61
C PHE A 66 -5.39 -6.26 3.82
N HIS A 67 -5.18 -5.19 4.59
CA HIS A 67 -6.20 -4.68 5.49
C HIS A 67 -7.15 -3.83 4.68
N ASP A 68 -8.40 -4.25 4.59
CA ASP A 68 -9.49 -3.55 3.91
C ASP A 68 -9.95 -2.34 4.73
N ILE A 69 -9.98 -1.15 4.12
CA ILE A 69 -10.44 0.08 4.77
C ILE A 69 -11.88 0.31 4.31
N THR A 70 -12.82 0.16 5.24
CA THR A 70 -14.26 0.18 4.91
C THR A 70 -14.99 1.40 5.45
N THR A 71 -14.28 2.31 6.12
CA THR A 71 -14.85 3.50 6.78
C THR A 71 -14.03 4.74 6.46
N GLY A 72 -14.73 5.83 6.14
CA GLY A 72 -14.13 7.11 5.78
C GLY A 72 -14.43 7.53 4.34
N ASN A 73 -13.91 8.68 3.93
CA ASN A 73 -14.07 9.23 2.59
C ASN A 73 -12.90 10.15 2.22
N ASN A 74 -12.76 10.45 0.92
CA ASN A 74 -11.82 11.44 0.40
C ASN A 74 -12.52 12.73 -0.05
N GLY A 75 -13.69 13.03 0.52
CA GLY A 75 -14.55 14.18 0.16
C GLY A 75 -15.42 13.97 -1.08
N THR A 76 -15.07 13.03 -1.98
CA THR A 76 -15.86 12.73 -3.18
C THR A 76 -16.46 11.32 -3.14
N TYR A 77 -15.67 10.34 -2.70
CA TYR A 77 -16.06 8.94 -2.64
C TYR A 77 -16.05 8.42 -1.20
N GLN A 78 -16.77 7.34 -0.95
CA GLN A 78 -16.82 6.65 0.34
C GLN A 78 -16.00 5.36 0.27
N ALA A 79 -15.29 5.05 1.35
CA ALA A 79 -14.69 3.74 1.56
C ALA A 79 -15.79 2.69 1.78
N ALA A 80 -15.55 1.45 1.34
CA ALA A 80 -16.51 0.36 1.42
C ALA A 80 -15.78 -0.99 1.41
N THR A 81 -16.47 -2.09 1.70
CA THR A 81 -15.89 -3.43 1.60
C THR A 81 -15.33 -3.72 0.21
N GLY A 82 -14.08 -4.19 0.16
CA GLY A 82 -13.39 -4.55 -1.07
C GLY A 82 -12.63 -3.39 -1.69
N TRP A 83 -12.50 -3.40 -3.03
CA TRP A 83 -11.82 -2.28 -3.70
C TRP A 83 -12.73 -1.05 -3.68
N ASP A 84 -12.16 0.08 -3.25
CA ASP A 84 -12.85 1.36 -3.25
C ASP A 84 -11.97 2.51 -3.80
N PRO A 85 -12.55 3.59 -4.32
CA PRO A 85 -11.82 4.73 -4.90
C PRO A 85 -11.21 5.69 -3.85
N CYS A 86 -11.20 5.35 -2.56
CA CYS A 86 -10.45 6.04 -1.51
C CYS A 86 -9.15 5.31 -1.20
N THR A 87 -9.21 3.98 -1.03
CA THR A 87 -8.10 3.18 -0.47
C THR A 87 -7.66 1.99 -1.31
N GLY A 88 -8.32 1.75 -2.44
CA GLY A 88 -7.99 0.67 -3.37
C GLY A 88 -8.24 -0.68 -2.74
N LEU A 89 -7.31 -1.63 -2.89
CA LEU A 89 -7.37 -2.91 -2.17
C LEU A 89 -7.10 -2.78 -0.65
N GLY A 90 -6.76 -1.57 -0.18
CA GLY A 90 -6.39 -1.30 1.20
C GLY A 90 -4.88 -1.25 1.45
N SER A 91 -4.50 -1.38 2.72
CA SER A 91 -3.10 -1.28 3.15
C SER A 91 -2.42 -2.66 3.23
N PRO A 92 -1.11 -2.78 2.98
CA PRO A 92 -0.46 -4.08 2.90
C PRO A 92 -0.26 -4.72 4.27
N ASP A 93 -0.58 -6.01 4.37
CA ASP A 93 0.09 -6.92 5.28
C ASP A 93 1.26 -7.55 4.51
N GLY A 94 2.48 -7.05 4.75
CA GLY A 94 3.67 -7.50 4.03
C GLY A 94 3.98 -9.00 4.21
N THR A 95 3.68 -9.55 5.39
CA THR A 95 3.91 -10.96 5.70
C THR A 95 2.91 -11.84 4.98
N ALA A 96 1.63 -11.46 5.00
CA ALA A 96 0.59 -12.17 4.27
C ALA A 96 0.79 -12.06 2.75
N LEU A 97 1.22 -10.90 2.23
CA LEU A 97 1.52 -10.72 0.81
C LEU A 97 2.65 -11.63 0.35
N VAL A 98 3.77 -11.67 1.07
CA VAL A 98 4.89 -12.55 0.67
C VAL A 98 4.48 -14.02 0.74
N ALA A 99 3.70 -14.42 1.76
CA ALA A 99 3.19 -15.78 1.87
C ALA A 99 2.25 -16.14 0.71
N ALA A 100 1.31 -15.25 0.35
CA ALA A 100 0.37 -15.45 -0.74
C ALA A 100 1.06 -15.50 -2.12
N ILE A 101 2.15 -14.74 -2.30
CA ILE A 101 2.95 -14.80 -3.52
C ILE A 101 3.73 -16.12 -3.59
N LYS A 102 4.30 -16.56 -2.46
CA LYS A 102 5.07 -17.81 -2.38
C LYS A 102 4.21 -19.07 -2.52
N SER A 103 2.99 -19.09 -1.98
CA SER A 103 2.04 -20.20 -2.15
C SER A 103 1.40 -20.27 -3.54
N GLY A 104 1.78 -19.34 -4.44
CA GLY A 104 1.53 -19.40 -5.87
C GLY A 104 2.65 -20.05 -6.69
N LEU A 105 3.57 -20.75 -6.00
CA LEU A 105 4.40 -21.87 -6.46
C LEU A 105 3.98 -23.12 -5.66
#